data_AF-A0A936UCE1-F1
#
_entry.id   AF-A0A936UCE1-F1
#
_cell.length_a   1.000
_cell.length_b   1.000
_cell.length_c   1.000
_cell.angle_alpha   90.00
_cell.angle_beta   90.00
_cell.angle_gamma   90.00
#
_symmetry.space_group_name_H-M   'P 1'
#
loop_
_entity.id
_entity.type
_entity.pdbx_description
1 polymer ?
#
loop_
_entity_poly.entity_id
_entity_poly.type
_entity_poly.pdbx_seq_one_letter_code
_entity_poly.pdbx_strand_id
1 'polypeptide(L)'
;MNASIVRAFGAWKNTGALLPPVPASPPRPRPRVLLVDRPGSVQSTVVSGRPGPAVSDADWYDVLVANTVYADAFGSRLVKNIREEKGYTYSPLRRFLYAPRREPSPDAGRRP
;
A
#
# COMPACT_ATOMS: atom_id res chain seq x y z
N MET A 1 -10.86 -8.96 -30.53
CA MET A 1 -10.22 -8.90 -29.19
C MET A 1 -9.32 -10.11 -28.92
N ASN A 2 -9.80 -11.35 -29.04
CA ASN A 2 -8.99 -12.56 -28.79
C ASN A 2 -7.74 -12.68 -29.71
N ALA A 3 -7.89 -12.48 -31.02
CA ALA A 3 -6.78 -12.56 -31.98
C ALA A 3 -5.63 -11.59 -31.67
N SER A 4 -5.95 -10.40 -31.15
CA SER A 4 -4.97 -9.37 -30.76
C SER A 4 -4.16 -9.81 -29.54
N ILE A 5 -4.79 -10.49 -28.58
CA ILE A 5 -4.15 -10.99 -27.36
C ILE A 5 -3.20 -12.14 -27.70
N VAL A 6 -3.65 -13.11 -28.49
CA VAL A 6 -2.83 -14.25 -28.92
C VAL A 6 -1.63 -13.78 -29.74
N ARG A 7 -1.82 -12.81 -30.65
CA ARG A 7 -0.72 -12.22 -31.41
C ARG A 7 0.32 -11.53 -30.52
N ALA A 8 -0.13 -10.83 -29.47
CA ALA A 8 0.76 -10.08 -28.59
C ALA A 8 1.50 -10.97 -27.58
N PHE A 9 0.84 -12.00 -27.04
CA PHE A 9 1.37 -12.77 -25.90
C PHE A 9 1.58 -14.26 -26.18
N GLY A 10 1.16 -14.78 -27.34
CA GLY A 10 1.21 -16.23 -27.63
C GLY A 10 2.62 -16.82 -27.72
N ALA A 11 3.64 -15.99 -27.95
CA ALA A 11 5.04 -16.41 -27.95
C ALA A 11 5.70 -16.35 -26.56
N TRP A 12 4.99 -15.88 -25.52
CA TRP A 12 5.57 -15.73 -24.18
C TRP A 12 5.80 -17.10 -23.54
N LYS A 13 7.07 -17.43 -23.28
CA LYS A 13 7.47 -18.68 -22.61
C LYS A 13 7.70 -18.42 -21.12
N ASN A 14 7.12 -19.26 -20.27
CA ASN A 14 7.51 -19.32 -18.86
C ASN A 14 8.92 -19.94 -18.78
N THR A 15 9.86 -19.24 -18.15
CA THR A 15 11.25 -19.71 -17.98
C THR A 15 11.39 -20.83 -16.94
N GLY A 16 10.30 -21.20 -16.26
CA GLY A 16 10.24 -22.33 -15.32
C GLY A 16 10.97 -22.10 -14.00
N ALA A 17 11.64 -20.96 -13.84
CA ALA A 17 12.24 -20.55 -12.58
C ALA A 17 11.10 -20.29 -11.58
N LEU A 18 10.99 -21.15 -10.57
CA LEU A 18 10.14 -20.87 -9.42
C LEU A 18 10.65 -19.60 -8.76
N LEU A 19 9.74 -18.66 -8.52
CA LEU A 19 10.05 -17.53 -7.67
C LEU A 19 10.46 -18.07 -6.28
N PRO A 20 11.42 -17.41 -5.60
CA PRO A 20 11.73 -17.77 -4.23
C PRO A 20 10.46 -17.72 -3.38
N PRO A 21 10.35 -18.58 -2.34
CA PRO A 21 9.22 -18.54 -1.45
C PRO A 21 9.12 -17.14 -0.84
N VAL A 22 7.91 -16.58 -0.83
CA VAL A 22 7.66 -15.31 -0.16
C VAL A 22 8.01 -15.49 1.32
N PRO A 23 8.97 -14.73 1.88
CA PRO A 23 9.37 -14.96 3.25
C PRO A 23 8.20 -14.69 4.21
N ALA A 24 8.29 -15.15 5.46
CA ALA A 24 7.24 -14.91 6.44
C ALA A 24 7.04 -13.40 6.68
N SER A 25 5.83 -12.99 7.05
CA SER A 25 5.57 -11.62 7.49
C SER A 25 6.38 -11.35 8.77
N PRO A 26 7.09 -10.21 8.87
CA PRO A 26 7.76 -9.86 10.11
C PRO A 26 6.70 -9.73 11.23
N PRO A 27 7.10 -9.97 12.50
CA PRO A 27 6.19 -9.81 13.62
C PRO A 27 5.60 -8.39 13.63
N ARG A 28 4.36 -8.27 14.12
CA ARG A 28 3.68 -6.97 14.20
C ARG A 28 4.59 -6.01 14.97
N PRO A 29 4.99 -4.88 14.36
CA PRO A 29 5.84 -3.93 15.05
C PRO A 29 5.11 -3.38 16.27
N ARG A 30 5.84 -3.11 17.36
CA ARG A 30 5.30 -2.33 18.47
C ARG A 30 4.88 -0.96 17.94
N PRO A 31 3.75 -0.40 18.44
CA PRO A 31 3.36 0.97 18.12
C PRO A 31 4.52 1.91 18.40
N ARG A 32 4.78 2.81 17.46
CA ARG A 32 5.83 3.82 17.57
C ARG A 32 5.38 5.10 16.89
N VAL A 33 5.81 6.22 17.46
CA VAL A 33 5.65 7.54 16.85
C VAL A 33 7.03 7.97 16.38
N LEU A 34 7.13 8.30 15.10
CA LEU A 34 8.36 8.85 14.51
C LEU A 34 8.09 10.31 14.15
N LEU A 35 8.83 11.22 14.77
CA LEU A 35 8.84 12.63 14.40
C LEU A 35 10.08 12.87 13.55
N VAL A 36 9.87 13.35 12.33
CA VAL A 36 10.95 13.67 11.40
C VAL A 36 10.88 15.16 11.11
N ASP A 37 11.91 15.90 11.50
CA ASP A 37 12.03 17.30 11.16
C ASP A 37 12.28 17.47 9.66
N ARG A 38 11.62 18.45 9.05
CA ARG A 38 11.72 18.76 7.62
C ARG A 38 11.77 20.27 7.42
N PRO A 39 12.95 20.88 7.58
CA PRO A 39 13.12 22.33 7.43
C PRO A 39 12.63 22.83 6.05
N GLY A 40 12.01 24.01 6.03
CA GLY A 40 11.45 24.61 4.81
C GLY A 40 10.15 23.97 4.31
N SER A 41 9.60 23.01 5.05
CA SER A 41 8.33 22.38 4.72
C SER A 41 7.13 23.32 4.95
N VAL A 42 6.36 23.58 3.90
CA VAL A 42 5.09 24.35 3.99
C VAL A 42 3.92 23.58 4.60
N GLN A 43 4.01 22.24 4.67
CA GLN A 43 2.93 21.39 5.17
C GLN A 43 3.47 20.22 6.00
N SER A 44 2.85 19.97 7.15
CA SER A 44 3.08 18.77 7.95
C SER A 44 2.41 17.55 7.32
N THR A 45 3.11 16.42 7.27
CA THR A 45 2.54 15.14 6.82
C THR A 45 2.41 14.19 8.01
N VAL A 46 1.19 13.75 8.27
CA VAL A 46 0.89 12.74 9.29
C VAL A 46 0.53 11.44 8.58
N VAL A 47 1.25 10.35 8.90
CA VAL A 47 0.96 9.02 8.39
C VAL A 47 0.70 8.10 9.57
N SER A 48 -0.47 7.45 9.55
CA SER A 48 -0.82 6.41 10.51
C SER A 48 -1.16 5.13 9.75
N GLY A 49 -0.72 4.00 10.27
CA GLY A 49 -0.91 2.71 9.63
C GLY A 49 -0.58 1.55 10.57
N ARG A 50 -1.14 0.40 10.24
CA ARG A 50 -0.88 -0.88 10.90
C ARG A 50 -0.81 -1.99 9.85
N PRO A 51 -0.16 -3.13 10.14
CA PRO A 51 -0.28 -4.30 9.28
C PRO A 51 -1.77 -4.66 9.09
N GLY A 52 -2.18 -4.82 7.84
CA GLY A 52 -3.51 -5.33 7.47
C GLY A 52 -3.52 -6.86 7.36
N PRO A 53 -4.71 -7.46 7.16
CA PRO A 53 -4.82 -8.88 6.86
C PRO A 53 -4.17 -9.24 5.51
N ALA A 54 -3.83 -10.51 5.33
CA ALA A 54 -3.46 -11.03 4.02
C ALA A 54 -4.68 -11.07 3.09
N VAL A 55 -4.46 -11.08 1.77
CA VAL A 55 -5.57 -11.20 0.79
C VAL A 55 -6.31 -12.52 0.91
N SER A 56 -5.62 -13.56 1.39
CA SER A 56 -6.17 -14.88 1.66
C SER A 56 -6.90 -14.99 3.01
N ASP A 57 -6.87 -13.93 3.82
CA ASP A 57 -7.55 -13.90 5.12
C ASP A 57 -9.07 -13.82 4.92
N ALA A 58 -9.84 -14.49 5.77
CA ALA A 58 -11.30 -14.50 5.68
C ALA A 58 -11.89 -13.08 5.86
N ASP A 59 -11.25 -12.26 6.69
CA ASP A 59 -11.67 -10.89 7.00
C ASP A 59 -11.29 -9.88 5.90
N TRP A 60 -10.64 -10.31 4.82
CA TRP A 60 -10.11 -9.41 3.78
C TRP A 60 -11.19 -8.46 3.23
N TYR A 61 -12.35 -9.01 2.87
CA TYR A 61 -13.44 -8.22 2.30
C TYR A 61 -14.13 -7.33 3.34
N ASP A 62 -14.23 -7.78 4.59
CA ASP A 62 -14.78 -6.97 5.67
C ASP A 62 -13.91 -5.74 5.92
N VAL A 63 -12.59 -5.90 5.91
CA VAL A 63 -11.64 -4.78 6.02
C VAL A 63 -11.76 -3.83 4.83
N LEU A 64 -11.98 -4.33 3.61
CA LEU A 64 -12.21 -3.48 2.45
C LEU A 64 -13.47 -2.63 2.61
N VAL A 65 -14.59 -3.24 3.01
CA VAL A 65 -15.87 -2.54 3.22
C VAL A 65 -15.74 -1.51 4.35
N ALA A 66 -15.18 -1.90 5.49
CA ALA A 66 -14.95 -1.00 6.61
C ALA A 66 -14.09 0.21 6.20
N ASN A 67 -13.06 -0.03 5.39
CA ASN A 67 -12.21 1.03 4.90
C ASN A 67 -12.92 1.97 3.91
N THR A 68 -13.85 1.48 3.09
CA THR A 68 -14.67 2.33 2.22
C THR A 68 -15.46 3.36 3.01
N VAL A 69 -16.08 2.93 4.11
CA VAL A 69 -16.82 3.81 5.02
C VAL A 69 -15.89 4.78 5.77
N TYR A 70 -14.71 4.30 6.17
CA TYR A 70 -13.79 5.09 6.97
C TYR A 70 -13.05 6.17 6.17
N ALA A 71 -12.46 5.84 5.01
CA ALA A 71 -11.50 6.72 4.33
C ALA A 71 -11.48 6.69 2.79
N ASP A 72 -12.13 5.74 2.11
CA ASP A 72 -11.97 5.59 0.65
C ASP A 72 -12.96 6.43 -0.18
N ALA A 73 -14.18 6.61 0.33
CA ALA A 73 -15.22 7.33 -0.39
C ALA A 73 -15.19 8.85 -0.10
N PHE A 74 -15.69 9.66 -1.03
CA PHE A 74 -15.92 11.09 -0.79
C PHE A 74 -16.83 11.34 0.41
N GLY A 75 -17.84 10.49 0.62
CA GLY A 75 -18.72 10.53 1.78
C GLY A 75 -18.17 9.82 3.03
N SER A 76 -16.90 9.42 3.03
CA SER A 76 -16.30 8.69 4.16
C SER A 76 -16.15 9.57 5.39
N ARG A 77 -16.03 8.93 6.55
CA ARG A 77 -15.89 9.64 7.84
C ARG A 77 -14.64 10.52 7.88
N LEU A 78 -13.54 10.08 7.29
CA LEU A 78 -12.29 10.83 7.29
C LEU A 78 -12.40 12.10 6.44
N VAL A 79 -13.01 12.01 5.26
CA VAL A 79 -13.24 13.19 4.40
C VAL A 79 -14.18 14.17 5.10
N LYS A 80 -15.34 13.69 5.57
CA LYS A 80 -16.31 14.54 6.29
C LYS A 80 -15.68 15.27 7.47
N ASN A 81 -15.04 14.55 8.37
CA ASN A 81 -14.52 15.16 9.60
C ASN A 81 -13.29 16.04 9.35
N ILE A 82 -12.31 15.55 8.59
CA ILE A 82 -11.00 16.21 8.50
C ILE A 82 -10.97 17.27 7.39
N ARG A 83 -11.60 17.01 6.25
CA ARG A 83 -11.64 17.95 5.12
C ARG A 83 -12.81 18.91 5.23
N GLU A 84 -14.03 18.40 5.39
CA GLU A 84 -15.24 19.23 5.24
C GLU A 84 -15.56 20.01 6.51
N GLU A 85 -15.64 19.35 7.67
CA GLU A 85 -15.99 19.98 8.95
C GLU A 85 -14.84 20.82 9.51
N LYS A 86 -13.59 20.32 9.45
CA LYS A 86 -12.45 20.96 10.10
C LYS A 86 -11.50 21.72 9.17
N GLY A 87 -11.52 21.44 7.87
CA GLY A 87 -10.65 22.11 6.90
C GLY A 87 -9.15 21.86 7.10
N TYR A 88 -8.74 20.78 7.77
CA TYR A 88 -7.34 20.55 8.13
C TYR A 88 -6.46 20.08 6.96
N THR A 89 -7.06 19.49 5.92
CA THR A 89 -6.35 19.14 4.70
C THR A 89 -7.32 19.11 3.52
N TYR A 90 -6.82 19.45 2.34
CA TYR A 90 -7.59 19.36 1.09
C TYR A 90 -7.81 17.90 0.67
N SER A 91 -6.82 17.03 0.89
CA SER A 91 -6.85 15.64 0.44
C SER A 91 -6.33 14.73 1.55
N PRO A 92 -7.21 14.21 2.42
CA PRO A 92 -6.82 13.13 3.33
C PRO A 92 -6.55 11.90 2.47
N LEU A 93 -5.27 11.53 2.33
CA LEU A 93 -4.85 10.40 1.51
C LEU A 93 -5.07 9.09 2.25
N ARG A 94 -5.75 8.13 1.61
CA ARG A 94 -5.64 6.71 1.95
C ARG A 94 -4.40 6.13 1.30
N ARG A 95 -3.56 5.46 2.08
CA ARG A 95 -2.46 4.62 1.56
C ARG A 95 -2.61 3.20 2.11
N PHE A 96 -3.33 2.34 1.39
CA PHE A 96 -3.05 0.90 1.50
C PHE A 96 -1.80 0.66 0.70
N LEU A 97 -0.66 0.65 1.38
CA LEU A 97 0.52 0.05 0.79
C LEU A 97 0.27 -1.46 0.79
N TYR A 98 -0.28 -1.95 -0.32
CA TYR A 98 0.22 -3.22 -0.84
C TYR A 98 1.70 -2.98 -1.08
N ALA A 99 2.52 -3.28 -0.07
CA ALA A 99 3.93 -3.44 -0.30
C ALA A 99 4.06 -4.87 -0.85
N PRO A 100 4.20 -5.08 -2.18
CA PRO A 100 4.94 -6.25 -2.60
C PRO A 100 6.27 -6.14 -1.86
N ARG A 101 6.58 -7.18 -1.10
CA ARG A 101 7.77 -7.23 -0.26
C ARG A 101 8.95 -6.75 -1.09
N ARG A 102 9.62 -5.66 -0.66
CA ARG A 102 10.90 -5.28 -1.25
C ARG A 102 11.86 -6.43 -0.97
N GLU A 103 12.20 -7.20 -1.99
CA GLU A 103 13.44 -7.96 -1.96
C GLU A 103 14.60 -6.96 -1.79
N PRO A 104 15.66 -7.33 -1.06
CA PRO A 104 16.90 -6.58 -1.17
C PRO A 104 17.31 -6.52 -2.65
N SER A 105 17.64 -5.33 -3.15
CA SER A 105 18.17 -5.20 -4.51
C SER A 105 19.36 -6.15 -4.70
N PRO A 106 19.43 -6.93 -5.79
CA PRO A 106 20.59 -7.77 -6.11
C PRO A 106 21.92 -6.99 -6.08
N ASP A 107 21.84 -5.68 -6.28
CA ASP A 107 22.99 -4.77 -6.40
C ASP A 107 23.39 -4.10 -5.07
N ALA A 108 22.85 -4.52 -3.92
CA ALA A 108 23.14 -3.90 -2.62
C ALA A 108 24.63 -3.96 -2.19
N GLY A 109 25.45 -4.77 -2.87
CA GLY A 109 26.90 -4.86 -2.69
C GLY A 109 27.73 -4.23 -3.81
N ARG A 110 27.12 -3.61 -4.83
CA ARG A 110 27.84 -2.99 -5.95
C ARG A 110 27.51 -1.50 -6.01
N ARG A 111 28.14 -0.73 -5.13
CA ARG A 111 28.39 0.70 -5.41
C ARG A 111 29.90 0.87 -5.67
N PRO A 112 30.28 1.79 -6.57
CA PRO A 112 31.69 2.08 -6.87
C PRO A 112 32.45 2.58 -5.64
#